data_AF-A0A653BL01-F1
#
_entry.id   AF-A0A653BL01-F1
#
_cell.length_a   1.000
_cell.length_b   1.000
_cell.length_c   1.000
_cell.angle_alpha   90.00
_cell.angle_beta   90.00
_cell.angle_gamma   90.00
#
_symmetry.space_group_name_H-M   'P 1'
#
loop_
_entity.id
_entity.type
_entity.pdbx_description
1 polymer ?
#
loop_
_entity_poly.entity_id
_entity_poly.type
_entity_poly.pdbx_seq_one_letter_code
_entity_poly.pdbx_strand_id
1 'polypeptide(L)'
;MREEHTQYPQKVNVWAGIVGNHIVGPFFRDGNLNGDKYLELLQKDVVPTLANLHPDPANPQVPANTIWFQQDGAPPHYQINVRQYLNQIFPNRWIGRRGSMEWPARSPDL
;
A
#
# COMPACT_ATOMS: atom_id res chain seq x y z
N MET A 1 -19.32 15.95 -27.57
CA MET A 1 -18.31 15.17 -26.83
C MET A 1 -17.38 14.61 -27.87
N ARG A 2 -16.12 15.07 -27.96
CA ARG A 2 -15.15 14.52 -28.93
C ARG A 2 -14.52 13.30 -28.27
N GLU A 3 -14.74 12.13 -28.84
CA GLU A 3 -14.00 10.93 -28.47
C GLU A 3 -12.61 11.04 -29.07
N GLU A 4 -11.61 11.32 -28.24
CA GLU A 4 -10.21 11.25 -28.66
C GLU A 4 -9.77 9.78 -28.62
N HIS A 5 -9.74 9.14 -29.79
CA HIS A 5 -9.13 7.83 -29.96
C HIS A 5 -7.61 7.99 -29.97
N THR A 6 -6.97 7.85 -28.81
CA THR A 6 -5.51 7.77 -28.70
C THR A 6 -5.06 6.31 -28.71
N GLN A 7 -4.04 5.96 -29.49
CA GLN A 7 -3.42 4.63 -29.47
C GLN A 7 -2.70 4.32 -28.14
N TYR A 8 -2.54 5.34 -27.29
CA TYR A 8 -2.06 5.26 -25.90
C TYR A 8 -3.24 5.49 -24.96
N PRO A 9 -3.82 4.45 -24.34
CA PRO A 9 -4.86 4.63 -23.34
C PRO A 9 -4.31 5.48 -22.19
N GLN A 10 -5.03 6.54 -21.83
CA GLN A 10 -4.77 7.24 -20.57
C GLN A 10 -5.09 6.27 -19.42
N LYS A 11 -4.13 6.09 -18.52
CA LYS A 11 -4.27 5.20 -17.37
C LYS A 11 -3.88 5.92 -16.09
N VAL A 12 -4.65 5.67 -15.04
CA VAL A 12 -4.38 6.11 -13.68
C VAL A 12 -4.31 4.87 -12.79
N ASN A 13 -3.36 4.84 -11.87
CA ASN A 13 -3.30 3.81 -10.83
C ASN A 13 -4.11 4.30 -9.62
N VAL A 14 -4.89 3.40 -9.03
CA VAL A 14 -5.64 3.68 -7.81
C VAL A 14 -5.20 2.69 -6.75
N TRP A 15 -4.91 3.20 -5.57
CA TRP A 15 -4.72 2.38 -4.38
C TRP A 15 -5.86 2.64 -3.42
N ALA A 16 -6.43 1.58 -2.86
CA ALA A 16 -7.37 1.65 -1.77
C ALA A 16 -7.13 0.48 -0.81
N GLY A 17 -7.43 0.70 0.46
CA GLY A 17 -7.37 -0.32 1.50
C GLY A 17 -8.66 -0.31 2.31
N ILE A 18 -8.85 -1.36 3.10
CA ILE A 18 -9.96 -1.46 4.04
C ILE A 18 -9.37 -1.83 5.39
N VAL A 19 -9.82 -1.15 6.45
CA VAL A 19 -9.44 -1.44 7.84
C VAL A 19 -10.69 -1.39 8.71
N GLY A 20 -11.07 -2.54 9.28
CA GLY A 20 -12.34 -2.67 10.01
C GLY A 20 -13.52 -2.23 9.13
N ASN A 21 -14.22 -1.17 9.55
CA ASN A 21 -15.36 -0.59 8.82
C ASN A 21 -15.01 0.70 8.05
N HIS A 22 -13.71 0.97 7.85
CA HIS A 22 -13.22 2.17 7.17
C HIS A 22 -12.55 1.82 5.85
N ILE A 23 -12.82 2.63 4.82
CA ILE A 23 -12.07 2.63 3.56
C ILE A 23 -10.90 3.61 3.72
N VAL A 24 -9.71 3.21 3.30
CA VAL A 24 -8.48 4.02 3.25
C VAL A 24 -8.20 4.35 1.79
N GLY A 25 -8.05 5.65 1.49
CA GLY A 25 -8.01 6.14 0.11
C GLY A 25 -9.40 6.50 -0.43
N PRO A 26 -9.66 6.41 -1.75
CA PRO A 26 -8.72 6.03 -2.81
C PRO A 26 -7.61 7.07 -3.02
N PHE A 27 -6.39 6.59 -3.27
CA PHE A 27 -5.26 7.43 -3.66
C PHE A 27 -4.93 7.22 -5.14
N PHE A 28 -4.92 8.31 -5.89
CA PHE A 28 -4.66 8.29 -7.33
C PHE A 28 -3.17 8.56 -7.61
N ARG A 29 -2.63 7.86 -8.62
CA ARG A 29 -1.25 8.00 -9.07
C ARG A 29 -1.16 7.97 -10.59
N ASP A 30 -0.49 8.98 -11.13
CA ASP A 30 -0.27 9.11 -12.56
C ASP A 30 0.93 8.30 -13.06
N GLY A 31 0.77 7.79 -14.27
CA GLY A 31 1.77 6.95 -14.94
C GLY A 31 1.93 5.58 -14.31
N ASN A 32 3.00 4.87 -14.66
CA ASN A 32 3.25 3.52 -14.14
C ASN A 32 3.68 3.56 -12.67
N LEU A 33 3.09 2.67 -11.86
CA LEU A 33 3.54 2.42 -10.50
C LEU A 33 4.82 1.58 -10.52
N ASN A 34 5.86 2.06 -9.84
CA ASN A 34 7.09 1.33 -9.54
C ASN A 34 7.30 1.32 -8.01
N GLY A 35 8.32 0.63 -7.51
CA GLY A 35 8.50 0.53 -6.06
C GLY A 35 8.80 1.86 -5.38
N ASP A 36 9.49 2.80 -6.02
CA ASP A 36 9.74 4.12 -5.43
C ASP A 36 8.46 4.95 -5.30
N LYS A 37 7.63 4.99 -6.34
CA LYS A 37 6.31 5.64 -6.30
C LYS A 37 5.37 4.95 -5.31
N TYR A 38 5.48 3.63 -5.19
CA TYR A 38 4.71 2.87 -4.22
C TYR A 38 5.17 3.17 -2.79
N LEU A 39 6.48 3.23 -2.54
CA LEU A 39 7.03 3.65 -1.25
C LEU A 39 6.59 5.06 -0.89
N GLU A 40 6.66 5.99 -1.83
CA GLU A 40 6.18 7.37 -1.64
C GLU A 40 4.70 7.40 -1.26
N LEU A 41 3.86 6.62 -1.95
CA LEU A 41 2.45 6.46 -1.62
C LEU A 41 2.24 5.91 -0.19
N LEU A 42 3.04 4.92 0.22
CA LEU A 42 2.97 4.39 1.57
C LEU A 42 3.33 5.46 2.61
N GLN A 43 4.42 6.19 2.38
CA GLN A 43 4.96 7.19 3.30
C GLN A 43 4.10 8.44 3.43
N LYS A 44 3.55 8.93 2.31
CA LYS A 44 2.85 10.22 2.27
C LYS A 44 1.35 10.12 2.51
N ASP A 45 0.75 8.99 2.16
CA ASP A 45 -0.71 8.85 2.17
C ASP A 45 -1.18 7.70 3.06
N VAL A 46 -0.73 6.48 2.78
CA VAL A 46 -1.31 5.28 3.43
C VAL A 46 -0.99 5.23 4.92
N VAL A 47 0.30 5.30 5.29
CA VAL A 47 0.73 5.19 6.70
C VAL A 47 0.21 6.36 7.54
N PRO A 48 0.28 7.63 7.10
CA PRO A 48 -0.33 8.74 7.85
C PRO A 48 -1.84 8.59 8.02
N THR A 49 -2.55 8.12 6.99
CA THR A 49 -4.01 7.89 7.10
C THR A 49 -4.32 6.81 8.12
N LEU A 50 -3.57 5.70 8.12
CA LEU A 50 -3.72 4.65 9.11
C LEU A 50 -3.37 5.12 10.53
N ALA A 51 -2.33 5.94 10.69
CA ALA A 51 -1.94 6.51 11.97
C ALA A 51 -3.02 7.47 12.51
N ASN A 52 -3.69 8.24 11.64
CA ASN A 52 -4.79 9.10 12.05
C ASN A 52 -6.03 8.32 12.50
N LEU A 53 -6.33 7.18 11.85
CA LEU A 53 -7.48 6.33 12.22
C LEU A 53 -7.19 5.47 13.45
N HIS A 54 -5.97 4.97 13.55
CA HIS A 54 -5.52 4.04 14.57
C HIS A 54 -4.12 4.42 15.04
N PRO A 55 -3.96 5.50 15.84
CA PRO A 55 -2.65 5.97 16.27
C PRO A 55 -2.00 5.00 17.26
N ASP A 56 -0.70 4.79 17.14
CA ASP A 56 0.05 4.14 18.21
C ASP A 56 0.11 5.04 19.46
N PRO A 57 -0.20 4.53 20.67
CA PRO A 57 -0.17 5.33 21.89
C PRO A 57 1.19 5.94 22.23
N ALA A 58 2.29 5.29 21.84
CA ALA A 58 3.65 5.75 22.10
C ALA A 58 4.20 6.64 20.97
N ASN A 59 3.71 6.47 19.75
CA ASN A 59 4.08 7.29 18.60
C ASN A 59 2.88 7.51 17.65
N PRO A 60 2.11 8.61 17.82
CA PRO A 60 0.92 8.88 17.01
C PRO A 60 1.18 9.07 15.51
N GLN A 61 2.44 9.16 15.07
CA GLN A 61 2.79 9.26 13.64
C GLN A 61 2.81 7.90 12.94
N VAL A 62 2.71 6.79 13.66
CA VAL A 62 2.63 5.44 13.10
C VAL A 62 1.33 4.74 13.50
N PRO A 63 0.87 3.78 12.69
CA PRO A 63 -0.31 2.99 13.02
C PRO A 63 -0.06 2.11 14.25
N ALA A 64 -1.10 1.95 15.06
CA ALA A 64 -1.09 1.14 16.27
C ALA A 64 -0.58 -0.28 16.02
N ASN A 65 0.03 -0.86 17.05
CA ASN A 65 0.55 -2.22 16.99
C ASN A 65 -0.50 -3.32 16.77
N THR A 66 -1.79 -2.99 16.79
CA THR A 66 -2.89 -3.88 16.42
C THR A 66 -3.17 -3.95 14.91
N ILE A 67 -2.64 -3.01 14.11
CA ILE A 67 -2.92 -2.90 12.68
C ILE A 67 -1.98 -3.76 11.84
N TRP A 68 -2.51 -4.79 11.20
CA TRP A 68 -1.74 -5.59 10.24
C TRP A 68 -1.84 -5.01 8.84
N PHE A 69 -0.72 -4.99 8.11
CA PHE A 69 -0.70 -4.55 6.72
C PHE A 69 -0.61 -5.75 5.77
N GLN A 70 -1.47 -5.82 4.76
CA GLN A 70 -1.46 -6.91 3.77
C GLN A 70 -1.38 -6.35 2.36
N GLN A 71 -0.52 -6.96 1.54
CA GLN A 71 -0.39 -6.65 0.11
C GLN A 71 -0.06 -7.92 -0.70
N ASP A 72 -0.41 -7.91 -1.98
CA ASP A 72 -0.11 -9.00 -2.89
C ASP A 72 1.38 -9.00 -3.33
N GLY A 73 1.73 -9.95 -4.20
CA GLY A 73 3.10 -10.15 -4.68
C GLY A 73 3.50 -9.29 -5.89
N ALA A 74 2.80 -8.19 -6.21
CA ALA A 74 3.08 -7.38 -7.39
C ALA A 74 4.52 -6.81 -7.39
N PRO A 75 5.15 -6.61 -8.57
CA PRO A 75 6.55 -6.18 -8.64
C PRO A 75 6.88 -4.89 -7.85
N PRO A 76 6.04 -3.84 -7.83
CA PRO A 76 6.29 -2.65 -7.00
C PRO A 76 6.33 -2.94 -5.50
N HIS A 77 5.51 -3.86 -5.02
CA HIS A 77 5.35 -4.20 -3.60
C HIS A 77 6.55 -4.99 -3.05
N TYR A 78 7.27 -5.67 -3.94
CA TYR A 78 8.37 -6.57 -3.60
C TYR A 78 9.75 -5.88 -3.49
N GLN A 79 9.87 -4.62 -3.90
CA GLN A 79 11.15 -3.92 -3.88
C GLN A 79 11.76 -3.85 -2.47
N ILE A 80 13.11 -3.83 -2.40
CA ILE A 80 13.83 -3.91 -1.12
C ILE A 80 13.48 -2.73 -0.20
N ASN A 81 13.44 -1.51 -0.74
CA ASN A 81 13.11 -0.29 -0.01
C ASN A 81 11.68 -0.33 0.58
N VAL A 82 10.70 -0.79 -0.21
CA VAL A 82 9.31 -0.99 0.25
C VAL A 82 9.28 -1.97 1.41
N ARG A 83 9.94 -3.13 1.30
CA ARG A 83 9.96 -4.14 2.36
C ARG A 83 10.70 -3.66 3.61
N GLN A 84 11.79 -2.93 3.46
CA GLN A 84 12.51 -2.32 4.58
C GLN A 84 11.63 -1.31 5.32
N TYR A 85 10.90 -0.48 4.58
CA TYR A 85 9.96 0.47 5.16
C TYR A 85 8.82 -0.25 5.91
N LEU A 86 8.23 -1.29 5.31
CA LEU A 86 7.17 -2.07 5.97
C LEU A 86 7.68 -2.81 7.22
N ASN A 87 8.92 -3.31 7.22
CA ASN A 87 9.54 -3.88 8.42
C ASN A 87 9.71 -2.85 9.55
N GLN A 88 9.92 -1.57 9.22
CA GLN A 88 10.05 -0.50 10.21
C GLN A 88 8.70 -0.05 10.77
N ILE A 89 7.68 0.10 9.92
CA ILE A 89 6.36 0.61 10.33
C ILE A 89 5.47 -0.50 10.91
N PHE A 90 5.55 -1.71 10.37
CA PHE A 90 4.74 -2.86 10.78
C PHE A 90 5.63 -4.04 11.19
N PRO A 91 6.51 -3.88 12.20
CA PRO A 91 7.47 -4.92 12.57
C PRO A 91 6.75 -6.21 12.95
N ASN A 92 7.02 -7.30 12.22
CA ASN A 92 6.37 -8.62 12.36
C ASN A 92 4.84 -8.62 12.17
N ARG A 93 4.28 -7.59 11.52
CA ARG A 93 2.83 -7.36 11.39
C ARG A 93 2.43 -7.00 9.97
N TRP A 94 3.16 -7.51 8.97
CA TRP A 94 2.77 -7.33 7.58
C TRP A 94 2.93 -8.59 6.73
N ILE A 95 1.93 -8.82 5.90
CA ILE A 95 1.77 -9.99 5.04
C ILE A 95 2.05 -9.55 3.60
N GLY A 96 2.89 -10.32 2.92
CA GLY A 96 3.25 -10.05 1.55
C GLY A 96 4.38 -10.93 1.08
N ARG A 97 4.76 -10.79 -0.19
CA ARG A 97 5.86 -11.58 -0.74
C ARG A 97 7.19 -11.22 -0.05
N ARG A 98 7.82 -12.20 0.62
CA ARG A 98 8.99 -12.01 1.50
C ARG A 98 8.74 -11.02 2.66
N GLY A 99 7.51 -10.97 3.17
CA GLY A 99 7.15 -10.27 4.39
C GLY A 99 7.28 -11.12 5.65
N SER A 100 6.76 -10.62 6.77
CA SER A 100 6.76 -11.35 8.04
C SER A 100 5.92 -12.64 7.97
N MET A 101 4.87 -12.61 7.16
CA MET A 101 4.12 -13.78 6.73
C MET A 101 4.07 -13.78 5.20
N GLU A 102 4.38 -14.92 4.58
CA GLU A 102 4.49 -15.01 3.14
C GLU A 102 3.10 -15.10 2.48
N TRP A 103 2.82 -14.17 1.58
CA TRP A 103 1.65 -14.26 0.69
C TRP A 103 1.97 -15.15 -0.51
N PRO A 104 1.20 -16.21 -0.78
CA PRO A 104 1.46 -17.10 -1.90
C PRO A 104 1.29 -16.40 -3.25
N ALA A 105 2.09 -16.82 -4.22
CA ALA A 105 2.05 -16.25 -5.56
C ALA A 105 0.75 -16.65 -6.28
N ARG A 106 0.11 -15.70 -6.96
CA ARG A 106 -1.10 -15.91 -7.77
C ARG A 106 -2.31 -16.41 -6.95
N SER A 107 -2.43 -15.96 -5.71
CA SER A 107 -3.58 -16.25 -4.86
C SER A 107 -4.33 -14.95 -4.56
N PRO A 108 -5.09 -14.41 -5.53
CA PRO A 108 -5.92 -13.21 -5.33
C PRO A 108 -7.20 -13.51 -4.53
N ASP A 109 -7.54 -14.78 -4.34
CA ASP A 109 -8.75 -15.30 -3.69
C ASP A 109 -8.60 -15.59 -2.20
N LEU A 110 -7.36 -15.58 -1.70
CA LEU A 110 -7.04 -15.68 -0.27
C LEU A 110 -7.20 -14.32 0.41
#